data_AF-A0A3N4V142-F1
#
_entry.id   AF-A0A3N4V142-F1
#
_cell.length_a   1.000
_cell.length_b   1.000
_cell.length_c   1.000
_cell.angle_alpha   90.00
_cell.angle_beta   90.00
_cell.angle_gamma   90.00
#
_symmetry.space_group_name_H-M   'P 1'
#
loop_
_entity.id
_entity.type
_entity.pdbx_description
1 polymer ?
#
loop_
_entity_poly.entity_id
_entity_poly.type
_entity_poly.pdbx_seq_one_letter_code
_entity_poly.pdbx_strand_id
1 'polypeptide(L)'
;MTSSFDSSSEGVQALIVFTDPVCVYCLDLVHEGLTSEAEIAARAAERIGVTVEHAAAVLDGLIGVGYIGRAGLTEIADLGLDDFAAHFEKAMDQLEWLRSKGEGRQVDDILVALDAAWNTRSADPAKRLSAAQFRASAAGRRHAARLEARSLGHVSAVGAAEGARA
;
A
#
# COMPACT_ATOMS: atom_id res chain seq x y z
N MET A 1 -18.94 15.56 -16.11
CA MET A 1 -19.31 14.66 -14.98
C MET A 1 -18.79 13.25 -15.27
N THR A 2 -17.46 13.07 -15.28
CA THR A 2 -16.80 11.78 -15.59
C THR A 2 -15.62 11.47 -14.65
N SER A 3 -15.37 12.29 -13.62
CA SER A 3 -14.17 12.21 -12.78
C SER A 3 -14.29 11.26 -11.57
N SER A 4 -15.51 10.82 -11.22
CA SER A 4 -15.71 10.05 -9.97
C SER A 4 -15.27 8.58 -10.07
N PHE A 5 -15.18 8.00 -11.28
CA PHE A 5 -14.78 6.60 -11.46
C PHE A 5 -13.26 6.43 -11.46
N ASP A 6 -12.53 7.42 -11.99
CA ASP A 6 -11.06 7.44 -12.05
C ASP A 6 -10.44 7.66 -10.66
N SER A 7 -10.99 8.61 -9.90
CA SER A 7 -10.50 8.95 -8.56
C SER A 7 -10.61 7.80 -7.55
N SER A 8 -11.64 6.94 -7.66
CA SER A 8 -11.77 5.78 -6.76
C SER A 8 -10.75 4.69 -7.07
N SER A 9 -10.37 4.53 -8.34
CA SER A 9 -9.35 3.57 -8.75
C SER A 9 -7.97 3.98 -8.22
N GLU A 10 -7.65 5.28 -8.31
CA GLU A 10 -6.39 5.81 -7.80
C GLU A 10 -6.31 5.78 -6.27
N GLY A 11 -7.41 6.08 -5.57
CA GLY A 11 -7.47 5.97 -4.11
C GLY A 11 -7.28 4.53 -3.62
N VAL A 12 -7.93 3.56 -4.26
CA VAL A 12 -7.74 2.13 -3.97
C VAL A 12 -6.29 1.70 -4.23
N GLN A 13 -5.72 2.10 -5.37
CA GLN A 13 -4.33 1.81 -5.71
C GLN A 13 -3.36 2.40 -4.68
N ALA A 14 -3.58 3.64 -4.25
CA ALA A 14 -2.78 4.28 -3.22
C ALA A 14 -2.89 3.54 -1.87
N LEU A 15 -4.08 3.07 -1.48
CA LEU A 15 -4.24 2.24 -0.29
C LEU A 15 -3.47 0.92 -0.38
N ILE A 16 -3.48 0.26 -1.54
CA ILE A 16 -2.69 -0.97 -1.75
C ILE A 16 -1.21 -0.68 -1.54
N VAL A 17 -0.67 0.38 -2.17
CA VAL A 17 0.74 0.75 -2.06
C VAL A 17 1.12 1.11 -0.61
N PHE A 18 0.36 1.99 0.05
CA PHE A 18 0.74 2.50 1.36
C PHE A 18 0.52 1.51 2.51
N THR A 19 -0.29 0.47 2.31
CA THR A 19 -0.50 -0.59 3.30
C THR A 19 0.37 -1.82 3.08
N ASP A 20 1.14 -1.87 2.00
CA ASP A 20 2.09 -2.95 1.73
C ASP A 20 3.49 -2.60 2.26
N PRO A 21 4.02 -3.34 3.24
CA PRO A 21 5.36 -3.11 3.78
C PRO A 21 6.49 -3.22 2.76
N VAL A 22 6.34 -4.06 1.72
CA VAL A 22 7.34 -4.22 0.67
C VAL A 22 7.34 -2.98 -0.22
N CYS A 23 6.15 -2.49 -0.61
CA CYS A 23 6.01 -1.25 -1.36
C CYS A 23 6.67 -0.07 -0.63
N VAL A 24 6.27 0.16 0.62
CA VAL A 24 6.75 1.32 1.41
C VAL A 24 8.27 1.31 1.59
N TYR A 25 8.87 0.12 1.79
CA TYR A 25 10.30 0.00 1.98
C TYR A 25 11.08 0.07 0.65
N CYS A 26 10.55 -0.47 -0.45
CA CYS A 26 11.12 -0.26 -1.77
C CYS A 26 11.17 1.23 -2.14
N LEU A 27 10.10 1.97 -1.86
CA LEU A 27 10.06 3.42 -2.09
C LEU A 27 11.13 4.15 -1.29
N ASP A 28 11.36 3.79 -0.01
CA ASP A 28 12.47 4.38 0.76
C ASP A 28 13.82 4.16 0.10
N LEU A 29 14.12 2.92 -0.30
CA LEU A 29 15.41 2.60 -0.90
C LEU A 29 15.63 3.40 -2.18
N VAL A 30 14.60 3.56 -3.01
CA VAL A 30 14.67 4.38 -4.23
C VAL A 30 14.89 5.85 -3.91
N HIS A 31 14.15 6.42 -2.96
CA HIS A 31 14.31 7.82 -2.54
C HIS A 31 15.63 8.08 -1.79
N GLU A 32 16.24 7.06 -1.19
CA GLU A 32 17.60 7.10 -0.65
C GLU A 32 18.68 7.02 -1.75
N GLY A 33 18.28 6.82 -3.02
CA GLY A 33 19.14 6.88 -4.19
C GLY A 33 19.60 5.51 -4.71
N LEU A 34 19.03 4.40 -4.24
CA LEU A 34 19.30 3.10 -4.85
C LEU A 34 18.62 3.00 -6.20
N THR A 35 19.38 2.58 -7.22
CA THR A 35 18.89 2.45 -8.59
C THR A 35 18.87 1.01 -9.09
N SER A 36 19.59 0.07 -8.46
CA SER A 36 19.64 -1.32 -8.92
C SER A 36 18.40 -2.09 -8.45
N GLU A 37 17.60 -2.58 -9.40
CA GLU A 37 16.39 -3.38 -9.10
C GLU A 37 16.70 -4.62 -8.25
N ALA A 38 17.75 -5.36 -8.60
CA ALA A 38 18.15 -6.56 -7.88
C ALA A 38 18.58 -6.25 -6.44
N GLU A 39 19.28 -5.13 -6.23
CA GLU A 39 19.71 -4.71 -4.89
C GLU A 39 18.52 -4.27 -4.04
N ILE A 40 17.60 -3.49 -4.61
CA ILE A 40 16.39 -3.05 -3.91
C ILE A 40 15.53 -4.26 -3.51
N ALA A 41 15.30 -5.18 -4.44
CA ALA A 41 14.54 -6.40 -4.18
C ALA A 41 15.19 -7.26 -3.08
N ALA A 42 16.51 -7.44 -3.12
CA ALA A 42 17.23 -8.22 -2.11
C ALA A 42 17.13 -7.58 -0.71
N ARG A 43 17.33 -6.26 -0.60
CA ARG A 43 17.23 -5.54 0.67
C ARG A 43 15.81 -5.55 1.23
N ALA A 44 14.80 -5.39 0.37
CA ALA A 44 13.40 -5.45 0.78
C ALA A 44 13.00 -6.87 1.24
N ALA A 45 13.43 -7.89 0.51
CA ALA A 45 13.21 -9.28 0.87
C ALA A 45 13.78 -9.63 2.25
N GLU A 46 15.05 -9.28 2.49
CA GLU A 46 15.71 -9.47 3.78
C GLU A 46 14.99 -8.69 4.90
N ARG A 47 14.67 -7.42 4.64
CA ARG A 47 14.07 -6.54 5.65
C ARG A 47 12.69 -7.00 6.12
N ILE A 48 11.85 -7.39 5.17
CA ILE A 48 10.44 -7.69 5.43
C ILE A 48 10.25 -9.19 5.74
N GLY A 49 11.15 -10.05 5.27
CA GLY A 49 11.05 -11.51 5.41
C GLY A 49 10.18 -12.13 4.31
N VAL A 50 10.37 -11.69 3.06
CA VAL A 50 9.72 -12.24 1.85
C VAL A 50 10.76 -12.79 0.89
N THR A 51 10.36 -13.45 -0.19
CA THR A 51 11.31 -13.90 -1.21
C THR A 51 11.74 -12.73 -2.11
N VAL A 52 12.93 -12.84 -2.72
CA VAL A 52 13.44 -11.82 -3.64
C VAL A 52 12.53 -11.71 -4.87
N GLU A 53 11.98 -12.82 -5.35
CA GLU A 53 11.05 -12.85 -6.49
C GLU A 53 9.76 -12.08 -6.18
N HIS A 54 9.25 -12.19 -4.96
CA HIS A 54 8.08 -11.41 -4.55
C HIS A 54 8.40 -9.92 -4.47
N ALA A 55 9.55 -9.54 -3.89
CA ALA A 55 9.96 -8.15 -3.82
C ALA A 55 10.20 -7.53 -5.21
N ALA A 56 10.78 -8.30 -6.15
CA ALA A 56 10.94 -7.88 -7.54
C ALA A 56 9.59 -7.67 -8.25
N ALA A 57 8.63 -8.59 -8.07
CA ALA A 57 7.29 -8.42 -8.61
C ALA A 57 6.57 -7.18 -8.07
N VAL A 58 6.81 -6.84 -6.79
CA VAL A 58 6.30 -5.60 -6.20
C VAL A 58 6.94 -4.36 -6.83
N LEU A 59 8.26 -4.37 -7.07
CA LEU A 59 8.94 -3.28 -7.78
C LEU A 59 8.37 -3.07 -9.18
N ASP A 60 8.18 -4.14 -9.95
CA ASP A 60 7.52 -4.06 -11.26
C ASP A 60 6.11 -3.47 -11.16
N GLY A 61 5.36 -3.84 -10.10
CA GLY A 61 4.07 -3.26 -9.77
C GLY A 61 4.16 -1.75 -9.55
N LEU A 62 5.08 -1.29 -8.70
CA LEU A 62 5.32 0.13 -8.40
C LEU A 62 5.68 0.94 -9.66
N ILE A 63 6.45 0.36 -10.58
CA ILE A 63 6.74 0.97 -11.89
C ILE A 63 5.46 1.07 -12.72
N GLY A 64 4.70 -0.02 -12.81
CA GLY A 64 3.45 -0.07 -13.58
C GLY A 64 2.40 0.91 -13.09
N VAL A 65 2.41 1.23 -11.79
CA VAL A 65 1.49 2.21 -11.17
C VAL A 65 2.08 3.63 -11.05
N GLY A 66 3.30 3.85 -11.53
CA GLY A 66 3.90 5.19 -11.66
C GLY A 66 4.47 5.79 -10.38
N TYR A 67 4.74 5.00 -9.34
CA TYR A 67 5.39 5.50 -8.11
C TYR A 67 6.90 5.64 -8.27
N ILE A 68 7.50 4.83 -9.14
CA ILE A 68 8.92 4.86 -9.50
C ILE A 68 9.04 4.62 -11.01
N GLY A 69 10.16 5.02 -11.60
CA GLY A 69 10.39 4.92 -13.05
C GLY A 69 11.38 3.81 -13.40
N ARG A 70 11.45 3.51 -14.70
CA ARG A 70 12.51 2.67 -15.28
C ARG A 70 13.55 3.59 -15.95
N ALA A 71 14.80 3.54 -15.49
CA ALA A 71 15.92 4.28 -16.06
C ALA A 71 16.71 3.46 -17.11
N GLY A 72 16.64 2.13 -17.01
CA GLY A 72 17.37 1.20 -17.87
C GLY A 72 16.83 -0.22 -17.74
N LEU A 73 17.53 -1.22 -18.30
CA LEU A 73 17.04 -2.62 -18.29
C LEU A 73 16.86 -3.19 -16.88
N THR A 74 17.71 -2.77 -15.93
CA THR A 74 17.69 -3.20 -14.52
C THR A 74 17.82 -2.02 -13.56
N GLU A 75 17.61 -0.80 -14.07
CA GLU A 75 17.81 0.43 -13.33
C GLU A 75 16.47 1.14 -13.09
N ILE A 76 16.29 1.59 -11.85
CA ILE A 76 15.11 2.25 -11.31
C ILE A 76 15.40 3.74 -11.23
N ALA A 77 14.42 4.55 -11.63
CA ALA A 77 14.44 5.99 -11.48
C ALA A 77 13.56 6.41 -10.31
N ASP A 78 14.06 7.32 -9.48
CA ASP A 78 13.22 8.08 -8.57
C ASP A 78 12.41 9.11 -9.37
N LEU A 79 11.09 9.12 -9.19
CA LEU A 79 10.19 10.12 -9.78
C LEU A 79 9.96 11.32 -8.85
N GLY A 80 10.51 11.29 -7.64
CA GLY A 80 10.33 12.30 -6.61
C GLY A 80 9.06 12.08 -5.78
N LEU A 81 8.81 13.03 -4.89
CA LEU A 81 7.70 12.99 -3.93
C LEU A 81 6.54 13.93 -4.30
N ASP A 82 6.63 14.63 -5.43
CA ASP A 82 5.65 15.66 -5.79
C ASP A 82 4.23 15.07 -5.93
N ASP A 83 4.12 13.90 -6.55
CA ASP A 83 2.85 13.18 -6.70
C ASP A 83 2.51 12.31 -5.46
N PHE A 84 3.48 12.08 -4.56
CA PHE A 84 3.27 11.25 -3.36
C PHE A 84 2.20 11.83 -2.44
N ALA A 85 2.23 13.15 -2.22
CA ALA A 85 1.23 13.83 -1.41
C ALA A 85 -0.17 13.70 -2.02
N ALA A 86 -0.29 13.88 -3.34
CA ALA A 86 -1.56 13.72 -4.05
C ALA A 86 -2.10 12.29 -3.96
N HIS A 87 -1.24 11.27 -4.06
CA HIS A 87 -1.64 9.88 -3.84
C HIS A 87 -2.13 9.63 -2.41
N PHE A 88 -1.46 10.21 -1.42
CA PHE A 88 -1.87 10.09 -0.02
C PHE A 88 -3.23 10.75 0.24
N GLU A 89 -3.48 11.93 -0.33
CA GLU A 89 -4.80 12.58 -0.27
C GLU A 89 -5.89 11.69 -0.86
N LYS A 90 -5.67 11.12 -2.06
CA LYS A 90 -6.61 10.18 -2.70
C LYS A 90 -6.88 8.94 -1.83
N ALA A 91 -5.86 8.42 -1.15
CA ALA A 91 -6.02 7.32 -0.20
C ALA A 91 -6.90 7.71 1.00
N MET A 92 -6.72 8.91 1.55
CA MET A 92 -7.53 9.41 2.66
C MET A 92 -8.99 9.67 2.25
N ASP A 93 -9.21 10.27 1.08
CA ASP A 93 -10.55 10.45 0.50
C ASP A 93 -11.28 9.12 0.35
N GLN A 94 -10.56 8.07 -0.08
CA GLN A 94 -11.11 6.72 -0.20
C GLN A 94 -11.53 6.13 1.16
N LEU A 95 -10.75 6.37 2.22
CA LEU A 95 -11.09 5.94 3.58
C LEU A 95 -12.29 6.70 4.14
N GLU A 96 -12.37 8.01 3.89
CA GLU A 96 -13.53 8.81 4.29
C GLU A 96 -14.79 8.34 3.58
N TRP A 97 -14.70 8.10 2.27
CA TRP A 97 -15.79 7.54 1.49
C TRP A 97 -16.24 6.17 2.02
N LEU A 98 -15.30 5.25 2.28
CA LEU A 98 -15.62 3.95 2.89
C LEU A 98 -16.34 4.10 4.23
N ARG A 99 -15.83 4.98 5.11
CA ARG A 99 -16.45 5.26 6.41
C ARG A 99 -17.89 5.77 6.24
N SER A 100 -18.14 6.63 5.26
CA SER A 100 -19.48 7.14 4.91
C SER A 100 -20.43 6.03 4.44
N LYS A 101 -19.90 4.92 3.92
CA LYS A 101 -20.66 3.75 3.44
C LYS A 101 -20.80 2.64 4.49
N GLY A 102 -20.46 2.90 5.75
CA GLY A 102 -20.59 1.92 6.83
C GLY A 102 -19.44 0.91 6.92
N GLU A 103 -18.38 1.07 6.12
CA GLU A 103 -17.21 0.18 6.08
C GLU A 103 -16.20 0.47 7.20
N GLY A 104 -16.67 0.92 8.39
CA GLY A 104 -15.83 1.39 9.48
C GLY A 104 -14.76 0.38 9.92
N ARG A 105 -15.11 -0.90 10.00
CA ARG A 105 -14.14 -1.96 10.36
C ARG A 105 -13.05 -2.14 9.31
N GLN A 106 -13.39 -2.02 8.03
CA GLN A 106 -12.38 -2.08 6.95
C GLN A 106 -11.46 -0.87 7.04
N VAL A 107 -12.01 0.33 7.28
CA VAL A 107 -11.22 1.55 7.47
C VAL A 107 -10.26 1.40 8.66
N ASP A 108 -10.74 0.91 9.80
CA ASP A 108 -9.89 0.72 10.98
C ASP A 108 -8.80 -0.33 10.72
N ASP A 109 -9.12 -1.45 10.04
CA ASP A 109 -8.13 -2.44 9.61
C ASP A 109 -7.06 -1.80 8.70
N ILE A 110 -7.45 -0.91 7.78
CA ILE A 110 -6.55 -0.22 6.86
C ILE A 110 -5.66 0.80 7.58
N LEU A 111 -6.20 1.60 8.49
CA LEU A 111 -5.41 2.60 9.23
C LEU A 111 -4.29 1.93 10.06
N VAL A 112 -4.57 0.78 10.68
CA VAL A 112 -3.54 0.02 11.38
C VAL A 112 -2.55 -0.63 10.40
N ALA A 113 -3.01 -1.06 9.22
CA ALA A 113 -2.13 -1.58 8.17
C ALA A 113 -1.17 -0.50 7.63
N LEU A 114 -1.65 0.73 7.45
CA LEU A 114 -0.83 1.89 7.09
C LEU A 114 0.27 2.08 8.14
N ASP A 115 -0.08 2.21 9.42
CA ASP A 115 0.91 2.37 10.49
C ASP A 115 1.91 1.19 10.54
N ALA A 116 1.42 -0.04 10.40
CA ALA A 116 2.28 -1.23 10.39
C ALA A 116 3.24 -1.27 9.20
N ALA A 117 2.78 -0.91 7.99
CA ALA A 117 3.64 -0.84 6.81
C ALA A 117 4.73 0.23 6.99
N TRP A 118 4.37 1.41 7.49
CA TRP A 118 5.33 2.48 7.75
C TRP A 118 6.24 2.23 8.95
N ASN A 119 5.87 1.33 9.87
CA ASN A 119 6.77 0.93 10.94
C ASN A 119 7.88 -0.03 10.47
N THR A 120 7.77 -0.65 9.28
CA THR A 120 8.84 -1.54 8.78
C THR A 120 10.09 -0.80 8.30
N ARG A 121 9.95 0.47 7.90
CA ARG A 121 11.10 1.35 7.58
C ARG A 121 11.88 1.81 8.80
N SER A 122 11.29 1.74 10.00
CA SER A 122 11.93 2.28 11.21
C SER A 122 13.20 1.51 11.61
N ALA A 123 14.25 2.22 12.01
CA ALA A 123 15.42 1.61 12.64
C ALA A 123 15.10 0.97 14.01
N ASP A 124 14.01 1.39 14.66
CA ASP A 124 13.57 0.89 15.96
C ASP A 124 13.05 -0.57 15.86
N PRO A 125 13.71 -1.55 16.51
CA PRO A 125 13.26 -2.94 16.53
C PRO A 125 11.85 -3.13 17.12
N ALA A 126 11.44 -2.30 18.08
CA ALA A 126 10.12 -2.41 18.71
C ALA A 126 9.00 -2.07 17.72
N LYS A 127 9.18 -1.01 16.92
CA LYS A 127 8.24 -0.64 15.85
C LYS A 127 8.12 -1.76 14.81
N ARG A 128 9.24 -2.36 14.41
CA ARG A 128 9.23 -3.48 13.45
C ARG A 128 8.54 -4.72 14.01
N LEU A 129 8.76 -5.02 15.28
CA LEU A 129 8.09 -6.11 15.97
C LEU A 129 6.57 -5.87 16.01
N SER A 130 6.14 -4.65 16.33
CA SER A 130 4.72 -4.27 16.32
C SER A 130 4.09 -4.45 14.94
N ALA A 131 4.78 -4.03 13.87
CA ALA A 131 4.33 -4.26 12.50
C ALA A 131 4.16 -5.76 12.17
N ALA A 132 5.13 -6.60 12.57
CA ALA A 132 5.03 -8.04 12.39
C ALA A 132 3.87 -8.66 13.19
N GLN A 133 3.63 -8.18 14.42
CA GLN A 133 2.50 -8.60 15.25
C GLN A 133 1.15 -8.22 14.62
N PHE A 134 1.04 -7.04 14.02
CA PHE A 134 -0.16 -6.65 13.27
C PHE A 134 -0.45 -7.63 12.13
N ARG A 135 0.56 -7.96 11.30
CA ARG A 135 0.40 -8.92 10.19
C ARG A 135 -0.11 -10.28 10.67
N ALA A 136 0.35 -10.73 11.84
CA ALA A 136 -0.10 -11.97 12.48
C ALA A 136 -1.45 -11.83 13.23
N SER A 137 -2.01 -10.63 13.36
CA SER A 137 -3.25 -10.38 14.09
C SER A 137 -4.50 -10.75 13.27
N ALA A 138 -5.65 -10.79 13.91
CA ALA A 138 -6.92 -10.98 13.20
C ALA A 138 -7.26 -9.82 12.26
N ALA A 139 -6.83 -8.59 12.56
CA ALA A 139 -7.02 -7.43 11.69
C ALA A 139 -6.12 -7.53 10.45
N GLY A 140 -4.83 -7.84 10.64
CA GLY A 140 -3.88 -8.07 9.55
C GLY A 140 -4.33 -9.18 8.60
N ARG A 141 -4.83 -10.31 9.13
CA ARG A 141 -5.38 -11.38 8.27
C ARG A 141 -6.59 -10.95 7.45
N ARG A 142 -7.47 -10.11 8.00
CA ARG A 142 -8.62 -9.58 7.24
C ARG A 142 -8.16 -8.60 6.16
N HIS A 143 -7.17 -7.77 6.45
CA HIS A 143 -6.58 -6.86 5.47
C HIS A 143 -5.92 -7.65 4.33
N ALA A 144 -5.09 -8.65 4.65
CA ALA A 144 -4.47 -9.54 3.66
C ALA A 144 -5.51 -10.28 2.79
N ALA A 145 -6.57 -10.82 3.42
CA ALA A 145 -7.66 -11.47 2.67
C ALA A 145 -8.37 -10.51 1.70
N ARG A 146 -8.48 -9.21 2.04
CA ARG A 146 -9.06 -8.20 1.13
C ARG A 146 -8.15 -7.91 -0.06
N LEU A 147 -6.83 -7.85 0.15
CA LEU A 147 -5.84 -7.71 -0.93
C LEU A 147 -5.92 -8.90 -1.89
N GLU A 148 -5.90 -10.12 -1.35
CA GLU A 148 -6.00 -11.36 -2.14
C GLU A 148 -7.31 -11.40 -2.96
N ALA A 149 -8.43 -11.01 -2.33
CA ALA A 149 -9.73 -10.96 -2.98
C ALA A 149 -9.95 -9.73 -3.86
N ARG A 150 -8.95 -8.83 -4.00
CA ARG A 150 -9.06 -7.56 -4.74
C ARG A 150 -10.28 -6.72 -4.33
N SER A 151 -10.54 -6.71 -3.02
CA SER A 151 -11.70 -6.04 -2.40
C SER A 151 -11.29 -4.92 -1.44
N LEU A 152 -9.99 -4.73 -1.21
CA LEU A 152 -9.48 -3.62 -0.40
C LEU A 152 -9.94 -2.29 -0.99
N GLY A 153 -10.47 -1.40 -0.15
CA GLY A 153 -10.92 -0.09 -0.62
C GLY A 153 -12.32 -0.13 -1.25
N HIS A 154 -12.98 -1.28 -1.35
CA HIS A 154 -14.32 -1.41 -1.91
C HIS A 154 -15.38 -1.68 -0.85
N VAL A 155 -16.61 -1.25 -1.12
CA VAL A 155 -17.77 -1.50 -0.26
C VAL A 155 -18.21 -2.97 -0.42
N SER A 156 -18.45 -3.63 0.70
CA SER A 156 -18.99 -4.99 0.72
C SER A 156 -20.43 -5.00 0.19
N ALA A 157 -20.87 -6.14 -0.36
CA ALA A 157 -22.25 -6.30 -0.82
C ALA A 157 -23.31 -5.99 0.26
N VAL A 158 -22.94 -6.11 1.55
CA VAL A 158 -23.77 -5.76 2.70
C VAL A 158 -23.79 -4.24 2.95
N GLY A 159 -22.64 -3.56 2.92
CA GLY A 159 -22.55 -2.10 3.07
C GLY A 159 -23.25 -1.33 1.95
N ALA A 160 -23.28 -1.88 0.73
CA ALA A 160 -23.99 -1.28 -0.40
C ALA A 160 -25.51 -1.19 -0.17
N ALA A 161 -26.10 -2.15 0.56
CA ALA A 161 -27.52 -2.18 0.86
C ALA A 161 -27.92 -1.25 2.02
N GLU A 162 -27.02 -1.00 2.96
CA GLU A 162 -27.25 -0.06 4.08
C GLU A 162 -27.06 1.39 3.64
N GLY A 163 -26.05 1.68 2.82
CA GLY A 163 -25.81 3.03 2.27
C GLY A 163 -26.85 3.49 1.24
N ALA A 164 -27.69 2.59 0.71
CA ALA A 164 -28.83 2.94 -0.16
C ALA A 164 -30.13 3.19 0.64
N ARG A 165 -30.13 2.93 1.95
CA ARG A 165 -31.29 3.10 2.84
C ARG A 165 -31.19 4.33 3.75
N ALA A 166 -30.03 4.99 3.77
CA ALA A 166 -29.79 6.26 4.47
C ALA A 166 -29.92 7.44 3.49
#